data_AF-A0A258B1R5-F1
#
_entry.id   AF-A0A258B1R5-F1
#
_cell.length_a   1.000
_cell.length_b   1.000
_cell.length_c   1.000
_cell.angle_alpha   90.00
_cell.angle_beta   90.00
_cell.angle_gamma   90.00
#
_symmetry.space_group_name_H-M   'P 1'
#
loop_
_entity.id
_entity.type
_entity.pdbx_description
1 polymer ?
#
loop_
_entity_poly.entity_id
_entity_poly.type
_entity_poly.pdbx_seq_one_letter_code
_entity_poly.pdbx_strand_id
1 'polypeptide(L)' 'MALGTKNRLHETGVACKTYLREQHSDQLDLVTEFIVEIEGTGSKQDLTAWNQFSDLRRNQAEMLQRAEAAFQTWLAGG' A
#
# COMPACT_ATOMS: atom_id res chain seq x y z
N MET A 1 -12.47 -11.69 18.13
CA MET A 1 -11.30 -12.37 17.53
C MET A 1 -10.95 -11.63 16.24
N ALA A 2 -9.96 -10.73 16.24
CA ALA A 2 -9.60 -9.93 15.06
C ALA A 2 -8.10 -9.59 14.98
N LEU A 3 -7.25 -10.39 15.62
CA LEU A 3 -5.79 -10.20 15.57
C LEU A 3 -5.22 -10.57 14.19
N GLY A 4 -5.77 -11.60 13.54
CA GLY A 4 -5.30 -12.04 12.22
C GLY A 4 -5.48 -11.01 11.11
N THR A 5 -6.56 -10.21 11.13
CA THR A 5 -6.84 -9.23 10.09
C THR A 5 -5.88 -8.03 10.17
N LYS A 6 -5.57 -7.56 11.39
CA LYS A 6 -4.63 -6.45 11.57
C LYS A 6 -3.21 -6.80 11.14
N ASN A 7 -2.76 -8.02 11.46
CA ASN A 7 -1.45 -8.49 11.01
C ASN A 7 -1.37 -8.59 9.49
N ARG A 8 -2.41 -9.13 8.84
CA ARG A 8 -2.46 -9.25 7.38
C ARG A 8 -2.40 -7.88 6.69
N LEU A 9 -3.13 -6.89 7.20
CA LEU A 9 -3.12 -5.53 6.64
C LEU A 9 -1.75 -4.88 6.78
N HIS A 10 -1.11 -5.07 7.92
CA HIS A 10 0.25 -4.60 8.14
C HIS A 10 1.25 -5.28 7.19
N GLU A 11 1.19 -6.60 7.04
CA GLU A 11 2.03 -7.35 6.09
C GLU A 11 1.78 -6.93 4.63
N THR A 12 0.53 -6.74 4.23
CA THR A 12 0.16 -6.21 2.91
C THR A 12 0.74 -4.81 2.69
N GLY A 13 0.57 -3.91 3.65
CA GLY A 13 1.13 -2.57 3.59
C GLY A 13 2.65 -2.61 3.43
N VAL A 14 3.35 -3.37 4.28
CA VAL A 14 4.81 -3.52 4.18
C VAL A 14 5.23 -4.08 2.82
N ALA A 15 4.56 -5.11 2.31
CA ALA A 15 4.89 -5.70 1.00
C ALA A 15 4.71 -4.70 -0.15
N CYS A 16 3.59 -3.96 -0.18
CA CYS A 16 3.35 -2.92 -1.18
C CYS A 16 4.38 -1.79 -1.08
N LYS A 17 4.71 -1.33 0.13
CA LYS A 17 5.72 -0.28 0.37
C LYS A 17 7.09 -0.70 -0.13
N THR A 18 7.53 -1.90 0.23
CA THR A 18 8.82 -2.43 -0.23
C THR A 18 8.85 -2.55 -1.74
N TYR A 19 7.81 -3.13 -2.34
CA TYR A 19 7.74 -3.27 -3.80
C TYR A 19 7.73 -1.93 -4.53
N LEU A 20 6.91 -0.96 -4.08
CA LEU A 20 6.89 0.39 -4.65
C LEU A 20 8.23 1.09 -4.47
N ARG A 21 8.93 0.91 -3.35
CA ARG A 21 10.28 1.47 -3.14
C ARG A 21 11.32 0.83 -4.03
N GLU A 22 11.22 -0.48 -4.29
CA GLU A 22 12.14 -1.17 -5.20
C GLU A 22 11.88 -0.74 -6.66
N GLN A 23 10.63 -0.73 -7.09
CA GLN A 23 10.25 -0.30 -8.45
C GLN A 23 10.50 1.19 -8.69
N HIS A 24 10.14 2.02 -7.71
CA HIS A 24 10.28 3.48 -7.76
C HIS A 24 11.40 3.93 -6.81
N SER A 25 12.57 3.29 -6.94
CA SER A 25 13.78 3.63 -6.17
C SER A 25 14.22 5.09 -6.39
N ASP A 26 13.87 5.66 -7.54
CA ASP A 26 14.17 7.04 -7.91
C ASP A 26 13.17 8.05 -7.28
N GLN A 27 11.99 7.57 -6.88
CA GLN A 27 10.84 8.39 -6.44
C GLN A 27 10.37 7.98 -5.04
N LEU A 28 11.31 7.66 -4.14
CA LEU A 28 11.02 7.24 -2.76
C LEU A 28 10.21 8.28 -1.97
N ASP A 29 10.38 9.57 -2.28
CA ASP A 29 9.64 10.67 -1.68
C ASP A 29 8.16 10.60 -2.05
N LEU A 30 7.85 10.46 -3.35
CA LEU A 30 6.49 10.28 -3.88
C LEU A 30 5.84 8.99 -3.37
N VAL A 31 6.59 7.89 -3.31
CA VAL A 31 6.10 6.64 -2.71
C VAL A 31 5.72 6.88 -1.24
N THR A 32 6.53 7.65 -0.51
CA THR A 32 6.24 7.98 0.89
C THR A 32 5.01 8.87 1.01
N GLU A 33 4.84 9.88 0.15
CA GLU A 33 3.63 10.71 0.11
C GLU A 33 2.37 9.90 -0.21
N PHE A 34 2.43 9.01 -1.20
CA PHE A 34 1.33 8.12 -1.53
C PHE A 34 0.96 7.20 -0.37
N ILE A 35 1.95 6.62 0.31
CA ILE A 35 1.72 5.78 1.50
C ILE A 35 1.03 6.61 2.60
N VAL A 36 1.48 7.84 2.80
CA VAL A 36 0.91 8.77 3.77
C VAL A 36 -0.50 9.20 3.37
N GLU A 37 -0.83 9.30 2.09
CA GLU A 37 -2.19 9.56 1.62
C GLU A 37 -3.11 8.35 1.85
N ILE A 38 -2.61 7.13 1.62
CA ILE A 38 -3.36 5.88 1.86
C ILE A 38 -3.58 5.63 3.35
N GLU A 39 -2.52 5.68 4.14
CA GLU A 39 -2.62 5.43 5.58
C GLU A 39 -3.19 6.65 6.33
N GLY A 40 -3.12 7.83 5.74
CA GLY A 40 -3.39 9.08 6.44
C GLY A 40 -2.18 9.57 7.26
N THR A 41 -2.18 10.86 7.57
CA THR A 41 -1.13 11.50 8.38
C THR A 41 -1.42 11.40 9.88
N GLY A 42 -0.43 10.97 10.67
CA GLY A 42 -0.42 11.12 12.14
C GLY A 42 -1.29 10.14 12.92
N SER A 43 -2.07 10.63 13.89
CA SER A 43 -2.81 9.81 14.88
C SER A 43 -4.01 9.03 14.32
N LYS A 44 -4.28 9.15 13.01
CA LYS A 44 -5.35 8.44 12.29
C LYS A 44 -4.76 7.59 11.16
N GLN A 45 -3.70 6.84 11.45
CA GLN A 45 -3.22 5.83 10.51
C GLN A 45 -4.29 4.74 10.32
N ASP A 46 -4.97 4.78 9.18
CA ASP A 46 -6.02 3.87 8.79
C ASP A 46 -5.43 2.71 7.97
N LEU A 47 -4.87 1.73 8.67
CA LEU A 47 -4.36 0.50 8.05
C LEU A 47 -5.45 -0.30 7.31
N THR A 48 -6.72 0.01 7.56
CA THR A 48 -7.87 -0.50 6.82
C THR A 48 -7.92 -0.01 5.37
N ALA A 49 -7.26 1.10 5.01
CA ALA A 49 -7.11 1.51 3.62
C ALA A 49 -6.33 0.48 2.79
N TRP A 50 -5.34 -0.20 3.38
CA TRP A 50 -4.61 -1.31 2.71
C TRP A 50 -5.49 -2.55 2.47
N ASN A 51 -6.65 -2.65 3.13
CA ASN A 51 -7.58 -3.75 2.91
C ASN A 51 -8.07 -3.82 1.46
N GLN A 52 -8.09 -2.69 0.75
CA GLN A 52 -8.45 -2.65 -0.67
C GLN A 52 -7.48 -3.43 -1.56
N PHE A 53 -6.22 -3.59 -1.12
CA PHE A 53 -5.22 -4.41 -1.80
C PHE A 53 -5.15 -5.83 -1.21
N SER A 54 -5.50 -5.99 0.08
CA SER A 54 -5.39 -7.24 0.82
C SER A 54 -6.48 -8.28 0.50
N ASP A 55 -7.50 -7.94 -0.29
CA ASP A 55 -8.65 -8.84 -0.54
C ASP A 55 -8.35 -10.00 -1.51
N LEU A 56 -7.25 -9.94 -2.25
CA LEU A 56 -6.85 -11.00 -3.18
C LEU A 56 -6.01 -12.08 -2.49
N ARG A 57 -6.64 -12.82 -1.58
CA ARG A 57 -6.03 -13.89 -0.74
C ARG A 57 -5.40 -15.06 -1.52
N ARG A 58 -5.26 -14.97 -2.85
CA ARG A 58 -4.68 -16.00 -3.73
C ARG A 58 -3.50 -15.53 -4.57
N ASN A 59 -3.24 -14.22 -4.68
CA ASN A 59 -2.20 -13.76 -5.61
C ASN A 59 -1.50 -12.48 -5.13
N GLN A 60 -0.34 -12.66 -4.49
CA GLN A 60 0.52 -11.55 -4.03
C GLN A 60 0.97 -10.67 -5.20
N ALA A 61 1.27 -11.26 -6.37
CA ALA A 61 1.67 -10.50 -7.54
C ALA A 61 0.56 -9.53 -8.00
N GLU A 62 -0.69 -9.98 -7.97
CA GLU A 62 -1.85 -9.18 -8.38
C GLU A 62 -2.15 -8.06 -7.37
N MET A 63 -1.94 -8.31 -6.07
CA MET A 63 -1.95 -7.29 -5.02
C MET A 63 -0.90 -6.20 -5.29
N LEU A 64 0.33 -6.59 -5.62
CA LEU A 64 1.42 -5.65 -5.90
C LEU A 64 1.16 -4.84 -7.17
N GLN A 65 0.68 -5.48 -8.24
CA GLN A 65 0.28 -4.78 -9.47
C GLN A 65 -0.85 -3.77 -9.23
N ARG A 66 -1.82 -4.07 -8.36
CA ARG A 66 -2.87 -3.10 -7.98
C ARG A 66 -2.31 -1.92 -7.21
N ALA A 67 -1.38 -2.13 -6.29
CA ALA A 67 -0.72 -1.05 -5.57
C ALA A 67 0.10 -0.17 -6.52
N GLU A 68 0.81 -0.77 -7.48
CA GLU A 68 1.54 -0.07 -8.53
C GLU A 68 0.61 0.72 -9.44
N ALA A 69 -0.49 0.12 -9.91
CA ALA A 69 -1.48 0.82 -10.74
C ALA A 69 -2.13 1.99 -9.99
N ALA A 70 -2.43 1.82 -8.69
CA ALA A 70 -2.95 2.90 -7.86
C ALA A 70 -1.92 4.02 -7.69
N PHE A 71 -0.65 3.69 -7.48
CA PHE A 71 0.43 4.67 -7.41
C PHE A 71 0.64 5.40 -8.73
N GLN A 72 0.64 4.69 -9.87
CA GLN A 72 0.73 5.30 -11.19
C GLN A 72 -0.47 6.19 -11.51
N THR A 73 -1.68 5.78 -11.10
CA THR A 73 -2.89 6.61 -11.25
C THR A 73 -2.79 7.87 -10.41
N TRP A 74 -2.30 7.75 -9.17
CA TRP A 74 -2.04 8.88 -8.30
C TRP A 74 -0.99 9.82 -8.89
N LEU A 75 0.14 9.29 -9.38
CA LEU A 75 1.18 10.07 -10.07
C LEU A 75 0.68 10.76 -11.35
N ALA A 76 -0.19 10.10 -12.12
CA ALA A 76 -0.72 10.66 -13.36
C ALA A 76 -1.81 11.71 -13.16
N GLY A 77 -2.45 11.71 -11.98
CA GLY A 77 -3.53 12.63 -11.61
C GLY A 77 -3.15 13.71 -10.59
N GLY A 78 -1.93 13.68 -10.05
CA GLY A 78 -1.37 14.64 -9.10
C GLY A 78 -0.77 15.88 -9.75
#